data_AF-A0A809PZD8-F1
#
_entry.id   AF-A0A809PZD8-F1
#
_cell.length_a   1.000
_cell.length_b   1.000
_cell.length_c   1.000
_cell.angle_alpha   90.00
_cell.angle_beta   90.00
_cell.angle_gamma   90.00
#
_symmetry.space_group_name_H-M   'P 1'
#
loop_
_entity.id
_entity.type
_entity.pdbx_description
1 polymer ?
#
loop_
_entity_poly.entity_id
_entity_poly.type
_entity_poly.pdbx_seq_one_letter_code
_entity_poly.pdbx_strand_id
1 'polypeptide(L)'
;MMGSDVALHLMEQLLWGALLICAPILVCTLVVGLVVSVLQVVTQIQDMSLTFIPKLVATILALTMFGSWMLRKLLIFARELITNIPNYF
;
A
#
# COMPACT_ATOMS: atom_id res chain seq x y z
N MET A 1 -1.17 -26.46 21.21
CA MET A 1 -1.48 -26.32 19.77
C MET A 1 -2.47 -25.18 19.54
N MET A 2 -2.34 -24.03 20.23
CA MET A 2 -3.31 -22.92 20.15
C MET A 2 -2.65 -21.56 19.91
N GLY A 3 -1.44 -21.31 20.44
CA GLY A 3 -0.73 -20.04 20.21
C GLY A 3 -0.11 -19.88 18.82
N SER A 4 0.39 -20.96 18.22
CA SER A 4 1.02 -20.91 16.90
C SER A 4 0.01 -20.65 15.77
N ASP A 5 -1.16 -21.29 15.84
CA ASP A 5 -2.23 -21.12 14.86
C ASP A 5 -2.84 -19.71 14.92
N VAL A 6 -3.03 -19.15 16.12
CA VAL A 6 -3.49 -17.77 16.31
C VAL A 6 -2.47 -16.76 15.81
N ALA A 7 -1.18 -16.97 16.12
CA ALA A 7 -0.11 -16.11 15.62
C ALA A 7 -0.05 -16.10 14.09
N LEU A 8 -0.12 -17.28 13.45
CA LEU A 8 -0.16 -17.39 11.99
C LEU A 8 -1.38 -16.68 11.40
N HIS A 9 -2.55 -16.84 12.01
CA HIS A 9 -3.79 -16.23 11.53
C HIS A 9 -3.74 -14.69 11.65
N LEU A 10 -3.21 -14.15 12.74
CA LEU A 10 -2.99 -12.72 12.92
C LEU A 10 -2.00 -12.17 11.88
N MET A 11 -0.95 -12.92 11.58
CA MET A 11 0.05 -12.56 10.59
C MET A 11 -0.54 -12.52 9.19
N GLU A 12 -1.40 -13.50 8.85
CA GLU A 12 -2.15 -13.53 7.60
C GLU A 12 -3.04 -12.29 7.45
N GLN A 13 -3.85 -11.99 8.48
CA GLN A 13 -4.73 -10.82 8.47
C GLN A 13 -3.95 -9.50 8.34
N LEU A 14 -2.79 -9.40 9.02
CA LEU A 14 -1.92 -8.24 8.94
C LEU A 14 -1.33 -8.07 7.53
N LEU A 15 -0.81 -9.13 6.94
CA LEU A 15 -0.27 -9.12 5.58
C LEU A 15 -1.34 -8.78 4.54
N TRP A 16 -2.51 -9.40 4.64
CA TRP A 16 -3.63 -9.10 3.74
C TRP A 16 -4.11 -7.66 3.90
N GLY A 17 -4.27 -7.18 5.14
CA GLY A 17 -4.66 -5.81 5.43
C GLY A 17 -3.66 -4.80 4.86
N ALA A 18 -2.36 -5.01 5.11
CA ALA A 18 -1.29 -4.17 4.58
C ALA A 18 -1.27 -4.16 3.05
N LEU A 19 -1.42 -5.33 2.41
CA LEU A 19 -1.48 -5.45 0.96
C LEU A 19 -2.65 -4.66 0.37
N LEU A 20 -3.84 -4.79 0.97
CA LEU A 20 -5.05 -4.08 0.53
C LEU A 20 -4.91 -2.56 0.68
N ILE A 21 -4.26 -2.10 1.76
CA ILE A 21 -4.00 -0.68 2.02
C ILE A 21 -3.00 -0.12 1.01
N CYS A 22 -1.94 -0.86 0.68
CA CYS A 22 -0.90 -0.43 -0.27
C CYS A 22 -1.31 -0.58 -1.74
N ALA A 23 -2.26 -1.48 -2.06
CA ALA A 23 -2.71 -1.75 -3.42
C ALA A 23 -3.03 -0.50 -4.27
N PRO A 24 -3.84 0.48 -3.82
CA PRO A 24 -4.15 1.65 -4.65
C PRO A 24 -2.91 2.47 -5.02
N ILE A 25 -1.99 2.66 -4.07
CA ILE A 25 -0.73 3.39 -4.32
C ILE A 25 0.17 2.61 -5.28
N LEU A 26 0.29 1.29 -5.08
CA LEU A 26 1.09 0.43 -5.95
C LEU A 26 0.57 0.46 -7.39
N VAL A 27 -0.74 0.35 -7.60
CA VAL A 27 -1.35 0.40 -8.94
C VAL A 27 -1.12 1.77 -9.58
N CYS A 28 -1.37 2.87 -8.87
CA CYS A 28 -1.13 4.22 -9.39
C CYS A 28 0.34 4.44 -9.79
N THR A 29 1.28 4.06 -8.92
CA THR A 29 2.72 4.24 -9.17
C THR A 29 3.24 3.33 -10.27
N LEU A 30 2.68 2.13 -10.42
CA LEU A 30 3.01 1.19 -11.48
C LEU A 30 2.53 1.70 -12.84
N VAL A 31 1.28 2.15 -12.94
CA VAL A 31 0.72 2.70 -14.19
C VAL A 31 1.54 3.92 -14.64
N VAL A 32 1.81 4.86 -13.74
CA VAL A 32 2.58 6.06 -14.08
C VAL A 32 4.03 5.72 -14.41
N GLY A 33 4.65 4.80 -13.65
CA GLY A 33 6.01 4.32 -13.94
C GLY A 33 6.11 3.67 -15.32
N LEU A 34 5.12 2.89 -15.71
CA LEU A 34 5.04 2.24 -17.02
C LEU A 34 4.92 3.27 -18.15
N VAL A 35 3.98 4.23 -18.02
CA VAL A 35 3.79 5.30 -19.00
C VAL A 35 5.08 6.10 -19.18
N VAL A 36 5.73 6.49 -18.09
CA VAL A 36 6.96 7.29 -18.15
C VAL A 36 8.12 6.46 -18.73
N SER A 37 8.21 5.16 -18.42
CA SER A 37 9.23 4.28 -18.99
C SER A 37 9.09 4.16 -20.51
N VAL A 38 7.87 4.07 -21.03
CA VAL A 38 7.63 4.06 -22.48
C VAL A 38 8.03 5.41 -23.10
N LEU A 39 7.66 6.53 -22.47
CA LEU A 39 8.02 7.86 -22.96
C LEU A 39 9.55 8.08 -22.97
N GLN A 40 10.27 7.61 -21.94
CA GLN A 40 11.74 7.65 -21.91
C GLN A 40 12.36 6.89 -23.07
N VAL A 41 11.83 5.71 -23.41
CA VAL A 41 12.34 4.89 -24.51
C VAL A 41 12.05 5.54 -25.86
N VAL A 42 10.83 6.03 -26.08
CA VAL A 42 10.41 6.64 -27.36
C VAL A 42 11.12 7.96 -27.64
N THR A 43 11.42 8.76 -26.61
CA THR A 43 12.11 10.06 -26.77
C THR A 43 13.64 9.97 -26.64
N GLN A 44 14.17 8.80 -26.27
CA GLN A 44 15.60 8.59 -25.96
C GLN A 44 16.16 9.48 -24.84
N ILE A 45 15.31 10.09 -24.01
CA ILE A 45 15.72 10.91 -22.87
C ILE A 45 15.84 10.01 -21.64
N GLN A 46 17.09 9.77 -21.19
CA GLN A 46 17.41 8.98 -19.99
C GLN A 46 17.71 9.84 -18.76
N ASP A 47 17.03 10.98 -18.62
CA ASP A 47 17.16 11.84 -17.43
C ASP A 47 16.43 11.23 -16.22
N MET A 48 17.18 10.98 -15.15
CA MET A 48 16.68 10.37 -13.91
C MET A 48 15.66 11.27 -13.18
N SER A 49 15.71 12.58 -13.39
CA SER A 49 14.75 13.54 -12.83
C SER A 49 13.34 13.42 -13.46
N LEU A 50 13.28 13.07 -14.75
CA LEU A 50 12.05 12.95 -15.53
C LEU A 50 11.21 11.74 -15.11
N THR A 51 11.82 10.69 -14.58
CA THR A 51 11.12 9.55 -13.97
C THR A 51 10.67 9.80 -12.55
N PHE A 52 11.39 10.65 -11.82
CA PHE A 52 11.12 10.90 -10.41
C PHE A 52 9.89 11.79 -10.20
N ILE A 53 9.81 12.92 -10.92
CA ILE A 53 8.77 13.94 -10.70
C ILE A 53 7.35 13.39 -10.97
N PRO A 54 7.04 12.76 -12.12
CA PRO A 54 5.69 12.29 -12.40
C PRO A 54 5.24 11.21 -11.41
N LYS A 55 6.17 10.33 -11.00
CA LYS A 55 5.91 9.26 -10.04
C LYS A 55 5.61 9.80 -8.65
N LEU A 56 6.31 10.86 -8.24
CA LEU A 56 6.06 11.57 -6.98
C LEU A 56 4.66 12.21 -7.00
N VAL A 57 4.33 12.95 -8.05
CA VAL A 57 2.99 13.58 -8.21
C VAL A 57 1.89 12.52 -8.15
N ALA A 58 2.06 11.40 -8.84
CA ALA A 58 1.11 10.29 -8.81
C ALA A 58 0.94 9.70 -7.39
N THR A 59 2.05 9.55 -6.65
CA THR A 59 2.02 9.05 -5.27
C THR A 59 1.28 10.00 -4.35
N ILE A 60 1.53 11.31 -4.46
CA ILE A 60 0.83 12.33 -3.66
C ILE A 60 -0.66 12.31 -3.97
N LEU A 61 -1.05 12.30 -5.26
CA LEU A 61 -2.46 12.26 -5.65
C LEU A 61 -3.16 11.00 -5.13
N ALA A 62 -2.52 9.83 -5.26
CA ALA A 62 -3.04 8.59 -4.69
C ALA A 62 -3.18 8.67 -3.17
N LEU A 63 -2.20 9.24 -2.47
CA LEU A 63 -2.25 9.41 -1.02
C LEU A 63 -3.34 10.40 -0.59
N THR A 64 -3.56 11.49 -1.32
CA THR A 64 -4.63 12.45 -1.01
C THR A 64 -6.01 11.86 -1.25
N MET A 65 -6.20 11.11 -2.35
CA MET A 65 -7.49 10.48 -2.66
C MET A 65 -7.81 9.28 -1.76
N PHE A 66 -6.83 8.38 -1.56
CA PHE A 66 -7.04 7.13 -0.83
C PHE A 66 -6.60 7.20 0.64
N GLY A 67 -5.93 8.27 1.07
CA GLY A 67 -5.37 8.40 2.41
C GLY A 67 -6.41 8.26 3.52
N SER A 68 -7.58 8.90 3.39
CA SER A 68 -8.66 8.76 4.37
C SER A 68 -9.18 7.31 4.46
N TRP A 69 -9.23 6.59 3.34
CA TRP A 69 -9.66 5.19 3.31
C TRP A 69 -8.61 4.25 3.91
N MET A 70 -7.34 4.45 3.55
CA MET A 70 -6.20 3.71 4.11
C MET A 70 -6.14 3.85 5.63
N LEU A 71 -6.30 5.07 6.13
CA LEU A 71 -6.27 5.36 7.56
C LEU A 71 -7.45 4.69 8.28
N ARG A 72 -8.65 4.71 7.68
CA ARG A 72 -9.82 4.00 8.20
C ARG A 72 -9.57 2.49 8.31
N LYS A 73 -8.97 1.87 7.30
CA LYS A 73 -8.66 0.44 7.31
C LYS A 73 -7.64 0.10 8.39
N LEU A 74 -6.60 0.91 8.55
CA LEU A 74 -5.61 0.76 9.61
C LEU A 74 -6.25 0.87 11.01
N LEU A 75 -7.14 1.84 11.21
CA LEU A 75 -7.83 2.03 12.48
C LEU A 75 -8.80 0.88 12.81
N ILE A 76 -9.50 0.34 11.82
CA ILE A 76 -10.36 -0.83 11.99
C ILE A 76 -9.52 -2.02 12.43
N PHE A 77 -8.41 -2.30 11.73
CA PHE A 77 -7.51 -3.39 12.10
C PHE A 77 -6.94 -3.23 13.52
N ALA A 78 -6.45 -2.04 13.86
CA ALA A 78 -5.93 -1.76 15.20
C ALA A 78 -7.00 -1.93 16.28
N ARG A 79 -8.23 -1.47 16.01
CA ARG A 79 -9.36 -1.65 16.94
C ARG A 79 -9.71 -3.12 17.09
N GLU A 80 -9.82 -3.88 16.01
CA GLU A 80 -10.11 -5.31 16.05
C GLU A 80 -9.05 -6.07 16.84
N LEU A 81 -7.76 -5.78 16.64
CA LEU A 81 -6.71 -6.36 17.46
C LEU A 81 -6.92 -6.07 18.95
N ILE A 82 -7.03 -4.80 19.33
CA ILE A 82 -7.14 -4.41 20.74
C ILE A 82 -8.39 -5.01 21.40
N THR A 83 -9.51 -5.04 20.67
CA THR A 83 -10.77 -5.58 21.20
C THR A 83 -10.74 -7.10 21.34
N ASN A 84 -9.94 -7.79 20.53
CA ASN A 84 -9.78 -9.26 20.60
C ASN A 84 -8.64 -9.70 21.53
N ILE A 85 -7.77 -8.80 22.02
CA ILE A 85 -6.75 -9.11 23.05
C ILE A 85 -7.31 -9.92 24.23
N PRO A 86 -8.43 -9.54 24.86
CA PRO A 86 -8.99 -10.30 25.99
C PRO A 86 -9.47 -11.70 25.62
N ASN A 87 -9.70 -11.96 24.33
CA ASN A 87 -10.16 -13.25 23.80
C ASN A 87 -8.99 -14.21 23.52
N TYR A 88 -7.75 -13.71 23.57
CA TYR A 88 -6.52 -14.50 23.39
C TYR A 88 -5.84 -14.92 24.71
N PHE A 89 -6.36 -14.46 25.85
CA PHE A 89 -5.93 -14.81 27.21
C PHE A 89 -7.00 -15.64 27.91
#